data_AF-A0A7C5PMD6-F1
#
_entry.id   AF-A0A7C5PMD6-F1
#
_cell.length_a   1.000
_cell.length_b   1.000
_cell.length_c   1.000
_cell.angle_alpha   90.00
_cell.angle_beta   90.00
_cell.angle_gamma   90.00
#
_symmetry.space_group_name_H-M   'P 1'
#
loop_
_entity.id
_entity.type
_entity.pdbx_description
1 polymer ?
#
loop_
_entity_poly.entity_id
_entity_poly.type
_entity_poly.pdbx_seq_one_letter_code
_entity_poly.pdbx_strand_id
1 'polypeptide(L)'
;MPVYKGENEYIYGLHDQGGEDLLIVNNTAKGWVLLTEEIRANPNDTGSKDYRNLADKGLGVIVRLNYGYYGVGTIPHPQQYDDFARRAANFVQYSAGARIWLIGNEMNMRDEQPDGELITPRMYATCYSKCRNAIKSLAGHENDLVITGAIAPWNYQTPYDADPQGVYPANKIPNGPVNGYFGDYIQYLRDILLAIGPGNCDGIAVHAYTHGYDPDLVFSEAKMDPPYENYYKHFRTYKDQLNAIPFEFRHLPVYITESNGDKEPDGTRWPDVNSGWVKNAYQEINAWNQAKNQQIRTLVLYRWSEADAWSIKPKLQVQQDLQEAVARNYTWDPNVQPKPPLEIPVHIENISASLPTNPNLPPYATRPESAISRFILHHSATPPQVTPWRIAEYQTSQAATLRPGIAYHFCVKDDGTIYQTQPLTTISNHSGPYSVDSVGICLIGDFTNTPPPQKQLDATSLLLAHLSTKLLISPSANTIMGRSDVEPTISSPGATWPQWKDPLITRAQQYVSGEIAPPEVKPGYRARYLNHNTPSVMPVDQTIAVNLTLQNDGIFTWVRGGVNPFHLGFKWFNAQGEPLQFPDDLNFRASLPHDVAPGQKVTLNAKLRTPNAPGTYKLRWDMVHEQITWFGDQG
;
A
#
# COMPACT_ATOMS: atom_id res chain seq x y z
N MET A 1 -1.12 -4.07 -18.19
CA MET A 1 -1.63 -2.78 -18.70
C MET A 1 -1.30 -2.66 -20.17
N PRO A 2 -2.23 -2.22 -21.03
CA PRO A 2 -1.88 -1.92 -22.41
C PRO A 2 -0.78 -0.85 -22.44
N VAL A 3 0.10 -0.91 -23.44
CA VAL A 3 0.93 0.25 -23.82
C VAL A 3 -0.05 1.32 -24.29
N TYR A 4 -0.16 2.44 -23.57
CA TYR A 4 -1.10 3.47 -23.93
C TYR A 4 -0.64 4.19 -25.19
N LYS A 5 -1.60 4.77 -25.91
CA LYS A 5 -1.30 5.59 -27.08
C LYS A 5 -0.40 6.75 -26.67
N GLY A 6 0.73 6.93 -27.37
CA GLY A 6 1.70 7.99 -27.08
C GLY A 6 2.82 7.59 -26.12
N GLU A 7 2.88 6.32 -25.70
CA GLU A 7 3.99 5.77 -24.93
C GLU A 7 5.08 5.14 -25.79
N ASN A 8 6.30 5.14 -25.28
CA ASN A 8 7.43 4.40 -25.85
C ASN A 8 7.85 3.26 -24.90
N GLU A 9 8.25 2.11 -25.43
CA GLU A 9 8.60 0.93 -24.61
C GLU A 9 9.98 1.04 -23.93
N TYR A 10 10.84 1.93 -24.43
CA TYR A 10 12.17 2.17 -23.89
C TYR A 10 12.15 3.24 -22.81
N ILE A 11 13.01 3.15 -21.81
CA ILE A 11 12.95 4.02 -20.61
C ILE A 11 13.71 5.35 -20.75
N TYR A 12 14.32 5.65 -21.89
CA TYR A 12 15.24 6.80 -22.04
C TYR A 12 14.49 8.11 -22.27
N GLY A 13 14.78 9.14 -21.50
CA GLY A 13 14.06 10.42 -21.59
C GLY A 13 14.98 11.64 -21.54
N LEU A 14 14.54 12.71 -22.20
CA LEU A 14 15.19 14.01 -22.17
C LEU A 14 14.18 15.13 -21.95
N HIS A 15 14.50 16.07 -21.06
CA HIS A 15 13.69 17.27 -20.84
C HIS A 15 14.03 18.32 -21.91
N ASP A 16 12.99 18.94 -22.48
CA ASP A 16 13.03 19.86 -23.63
C ASP A 16 13.32 19.21 -25.00
N GLN A 17 12.84 19.87 -26.06
CA GLN A 17 13.10 19.48 -27.45
C GLN A 17 14.49 19.93 -27.95
N GLY A 18 15.02 19.23 -28.96
CA GLY A 18 16.23 19.57 -29.71
C GLY A 18 17.38 18.58 -29.55
N GLY A 19 17.28 17.65 -28.60
CA GLY A 19 18.26 16.58 -28.36
C GLY A 19 17.74 15.19 -28.70
N GLU A 20 16.54 15.08 -29.27
CA GLU A 20 15.86 13.81 -29.46
C GLU A 20 16.55 12.86 -30.45
N ASP A 21 17.43 13.37 -31.31
CA ASP A 21 18.23 12.53 -32.23
C ASP A 21 19.16 11.59 -31.45
N LEU A 22 19.53 11.93 -30.21
CA LEU A 22 20.29 11.05 -29.31
C LEU A 22 19.47 9.82 -28.86
N LEU A 23 18.14 9.89 -28.96
CA LEU A 23 17.22 8.83 -28.59
C LEU A 23 16.80 7.97 -29.80
N ILE A 24 17.31 8.27 -31.01
CA ILE A 24 16.96 7.56 -32.24
C ILE A 24 18.15 6.74 -32.72
N VAL A 25 17.99 5.42 -32.72
CA VAL A 25 19.04 4.48 -33.17
C VAL A 25 18.51 3.67 -34.34
N ASN A 26 19.19 3.72 -35.48
CA ASN A 26 18.79 3.03 -36.72
C ASN A 26 17.33 3.34 -37.11
N ASN A 27 16.94 4.62 -37.10
CA ASN A 27 15.58 5.11 -37.36
C ASN A 27 14.49 4.58 -36.41
N THR A 28 14.88 3.99 -35.28
CA THR A 28 13.94 3.57 -34.23
C THR A 28 14.03 4.53 -33.05
N ALA A 29 12.91 5.19 -32.71
CA ALA A 29 12.81 6.00 -31.51
C ALA A 29 12.81 5.11 -30.26
N LYS A 30 13.77 5.36 -29.36
CA LYS A 30 13.98 4.59 -28.14
C LYS A 30 13.82 5.47 -26.92
N GLY A 31 12.78 6.29 -26.85
CA GLY A 31 12.63 7.13 -25.67
C GLY A 31 11.51 8.14 -25.70
N TRP A 32 11.68 9.13 -24.83
CA TRP A 32 10.68 10.09 -24.42
C TRP A 32 11.24 11.52 -24.46
N VAL A 33 10.37 12.47 -24.73
CA VAL A 33 10.65 13.89 -24.54
C VAL A 33 9.60 14.48 -23.60
N LEU A 34 10.06 15.16 -22.57
CA LEU A 34 9.19 15.94 -21.68
C LEU A 34 9.26 17.41 -22.06
N LEU A 35 8.10 18.02 -22.25
CA LEU A 35 7.95 19.45 -22.52
C LEU A 35 7.20 20.12 -21.37
N THR A 36 7.51 21.39 -21.14
CA THR A 36 6.87 22.21 -20.13
C THR A 36 6.15 23.37 -20.82
N GLU A 37 4.90 23.60 -20.45
CA GLU A 37 4.07 24.68 -20.98
C GLU A 37 3.46 25.47 -19.83
N GLU A 38 3.71 26.77 -19.84
CA GLU A 38 3.00 27.72 -18.98
C GLU A 38 1.71 28.16 -19.68
N ILE A 39 0.56 27.81 -19.10
CA ILE A 39 -0.75 28.04 -19.74
C ILE A 39 -1.61 29.10 -19.05
N ARG A 40 -1.23 29.54 -17.84
CA ARG A 40 -2.03 30.46 -16.99
C ARG A 40 -3.46 29.96 -16.81
N ALA A 41 -4.41 30.81 -16.42
CA ALA A 41 -5.79 30.42 -16.12
C ALA A 41 -6.83 31.22 -16.90
N ASN A 42 -6.55 31.70 -18.11
CA ASN A 42 -7.58 32.35 -18.92
C ASN A 42 -8.50 31.28 -19.55
N PRO A 43 -9.77 31.15 -19.12
CA PRO A 43 -10.66 30.09 -19.59
C PRO A 43 -11.03 30.19 -21.08
N ASN A 44 -10.80 31.35 -21.71
CA ASN A 44 -11.10 31.61 -23.12
C ASN A 44 -9.87 31.49 -24.04
N ASP A 45 -8.68 31.27 -23.48
CA ASP A 45 -7.48 31.09 -24.28
C ASP A 45 -7.47 29.68 -24.90
N THR A 46 -7.38 29.63 -26.23
CA THR A 46 -7.32 28.43 -27.06
C THR A 46 -5.93 28.18 -27.65
N GLY A 47 -4.91 28.92 -27.20
CA GLY A 47 -3.53 28.70 -27.60
C GLY A 47 -3.06 27.29 -27.25
N SER A 48 -2.30 26.69 -28.17
CA SER A 48 -1.88 25.28 -28.14
C SER A 48 -0.50 25.09 -28.77
N LYS A 49 -0.04 23.83 -28.84
CA LYS A 49 1.23 23.44 -29.43
C LYS A 49 1.09 22.18 -30.29
N ASP A 50 2.02 22.00 -31.22
CA ASP A 50 2.10 20.83 -32.07
C ASP A 50 3.38 20.04 -31.76
N TYR A 51 3.19 18.81 -31.30
CA TYR A 51 4.27 17.89 -30.90
C TYR A 51 4.44 16.73 -31.88
N ARG A 52 3.77 16.78 -33.05
CA ARG A 52 3.86 15.70 -34.07
C ARG A 52 5.26 15.49 -34.60
N ASN A 53 6.10 16.52 -34.62
CA ASN A 53 7.52 16.39 -34.96
C ASN A 53 8.28 15.39 -34.07
N LEU A 54 7.81 15.14 -32.86
CA LEU A 54 8.36 14.14 -31.93
C LEU A 54 7.55 12.84 -31.99
N ALA A 55 6.23 12.95 -31.89
CA ALA A 55 5.34 11.79 -31.82
C ALA A 55 5.37 10.95 -33.11
N ASP A 56 5.44 11.58 -34.29
CA ASP A 56 5.49 10.88 -35.57
C ASP A 56 6.83 10.14 -35.79
N LYS A 57 7.88 10.50 -35.03
CA LYS A 57 9.14 9.74 -34.96
C LYS A 57 9.01 8.48 -34.09
N GLY A 58 7.91 8.32 -33.34
CA GLY A 58 7.68 7.23 -32.38
C GLY A 58 8.19 7.51 -30.96
N LEU A 59 8.58 8.75 -30.65
CA LEU A 59 8.95 9.14 -29.29
C LEU A 59 7.72 9.27 -28.41
N GLY A 60 7.85 8.90 -27.15
CA GLY A 60 6.84 9.23 -26.14
C GLY A 60 6.88 10.72 -25.82
N VAL A 61 5.72 11.35 -25.68
CA VAL A 61 5.61 12.81 -25.44
C VAL A 61 4.82 13.05 -24.16
N ILE A 62 5.49 13.62 -23.15
CA ILE A 62 4.88 14.07 -21.90
C ILE A 62 4.85 15.60 -21.93
N VAL A 63 3.67 16.18 -21.69
CA VAL A 63 3.52 17.64 -21.62
C VAL A 63 3.09 18.03 -20.22
N ARG A 64 3.97 18.76 -19.52
CA ARG A 64 3.72 19.36 -18.23
C ARG A 64 3.00 20.70 -18.39
N LEU A 65 1.80 20.78 -17.85
CA LEU A 65 0.95 21.96 -17.83
C LEU A 65 1.10 22.64 -16.46
N ASN A 66 1.76 23.79 -16.47
CA ASN A 66 1.88 24.64 -15.30
C ASN A 66 1.03 25.90 -15.46
N TYR A 67 0.49 26.39 -14.34
CA TYR A 67 -0.08 27.73 -14.29
C TYR A 67 1.00 28.79 -14.50
N GLY A 68 2.13 28.64 -13.83
CA GLY A 68 3.32 29.49 -13.89
C GLY A 68 4.49 28.85 -13.17
N TYR A 69 5.51 29.66 -12.90
CA TYR A 69 6.74 29.29 -12.20
C TYR A 69 7.18 30.41 -11.25
N TYR A 70 8.01 30.08 -10.25
CA TYR A 70 8.70 31.02 -9.37
C TYR A 70 7.79 32.05 -8.69
N GLY A 71 7.13 31.64 -7.62
CA GLY A 71 6.24 32.50 -6.81
C GLY A 71 4.90 32.81 -7.49
N VAL A 72 4.76 32.64 -8.81
CA VAL A 72 3.47 32.62 -9.50
C VAL A 72 2.66 31.38 -9.13
N GLY A 73 3.35 30.27 -8.86
CA GLY A 73 2.77 28.98 -8.54
C GLY A 73 2.64 28.04 -9.74
N THR A 74 3.00 26.78 -9.52
CA THR A 74 2.84 25.71 -10.50
C THR A 74 1.36 25.39 -10.80
N ILE A 75 0.51 25.61 -9.81
CA ILE A 75 -0.95 25.71 -9.91
C ILE A 75 -1.38 27.07 -9.34
N PRO A 76 -2.55 27.63 -9.72
CA PRO A 76 -2.95 28.93 -9.23
C PRO A 76 -3.54 28.86 -7.82
N HIS A 77 -4.02 29.99 -7.30
CA HIS A 77 -4.84 29.98 -6.10
C HIS A 77 -6.17 29.21 -6.30
N PRO A 78 -6.76 28.65 -5.21
CA PRO A 78 -7.98 27.83 -5.30
C PRO A 78 -9.16 28.46 -6.05
N GLN A 79 -9.30 29.79 -6.00
CA GLN A 79 -10.38 30.53 -6.67
C GLN A 79 -10.29 30.45 -8.20
N GLN A 80 -9.12 30.09 -8.75
CA GLN A 80 -8.88 30.01 -10.19
C GLN A 80 -8.82 28.56 -10.72
N TYR A 81 -9.04 27.54 -9.87
CA TYR A 81 -8.92 26.14 -10.30
C TYR A 81 -9.89 25.76 -11.43
N ASP A 82 -11.12 26.29 -11.44
CA ASP A 82 -12.07 26.01 -12.52
C ASP A 82 -11.66 26.63 -13.85
N ASP A 83 -11.12 27.84 -13.82
CA ASP A 83 -10.63 28.53 -15.00
C ASP A 83 -9.34 27.90 -15.54
N PHE A 84 -8.44 27.48 -14.64
CA PHE A 84 -7.25 26.72 -14.99
C PHE A 84 -7.57 25.36 -15.61
N ALA A 85 -8.54 24.64 -15.04
CA ALA A 85 -9.00 23.37 -15.61
C ALA A 85 -9.60 23.54 -17.01
N ARG A 86 -10.39 24.60 -17.24
CA ARG A 86 -10.90 24.93 -18.57
C ARG A 86 -9.76 25.30 -19.53
N ARG A 87 -8.79 26.09 -19.06
CA ARG A 87 -7.60 26.46 -19.86
C ARG A 87 -6.76 25.25 -20.25
N ALA A 88 -6.56 24.31 -19.33
CA ALA A 88 -5.87 23.04 -19.58
C ALA A 88 -6.62 22.22 -20.64
N ALA A 89 -7.94 22.07 -20.52
CA ALA A 89 -8.75 21.38 -21.53
C ALA A 89 -8.64 22.06 -22.91
N ASN A 90 -8.73 23.39 -22.99
CA ASN A 90 -8.54 24.10 -24.26
C ASN A 90 -7.14 23.82 -24.85
N PHE A 91 -6.09 23.86 -24.03
CA PHE A 91 -4.73 23.56 -24.49
C PHE A 91 -4.65 22.18 -25.12
N VAL A 92 -5.19 21.17 -24.43
CA VAL A 92 -5.19 19.77 -24.88
C VAL A 92 -6.01 19.59 -26.16
N GLN A 93 -7.23 20.13 -26.22
CA GLN A 93 -8.13 20.01 -27.36
C GLN A 93 -7.50 20.46 -28.68
N TYR A 94 -6.73 21.55 -28.64
CA TYR A 94 -6.12 22.15 -29.83
C TYR A 94 -4.66 21.78 -30.02
N SER A 95 -4.08 20.95 -29.14
CA SER A 95 -2.72 20.43 -29.30
C SER A 95 -2.71 19.10 -30.06
N ALA A 96 -1.61 18.82 -30.75
CA ALA A 96 -1.44 17.58 -31.52
C ALA A 96 -0.18 16.84 -31.10
N GLY A 97 -0.17 15.50 -31.25
CA GLY A 97 1.01 14.65 -30.99
C GLY A 97 1.18 14.18 -29.53
N ALA A 98 0.65 14.89 -28.53
CA ALA A 98 0.74 14.48 -27.13
C ALA A 98 -0.51 13.70 -26.67
N ARG A 99 -0.31 12.78 -25.70
CA ARG A 99 -1.37 11.98 -25.06
C ARG A 99 -1.19 11.82 -23.54
N ILE A 100 -0.16 12.45 -22.99
CA ILE A 100 0.22 12.35 -21.59
C ILE A 100 0.40 13.76 -21.05
N TRP A 101 -0.47 14.13 -20.10
CA TRP A 101 -0.59 15.47 -19.57
C TRP A 101 -0.27 15.45 -18.09
N LEU A 102 0.80 16.12 -17.69
CA LEU A 102 1.28 16.21 -16.32
C LEU A 102 0.80 17.54 -15.73
N ILE A 103 0.11 17.55 -14.58
CA ILE A 103 -0.45 18.77 -14.00
C ILE A 103 0.39 19.26 -12.82
N GLY A 104 1.05 20.41 -12.99
CA GLY A 104 1.89 21.03 -11.98
C GLY A 104 3.27 20.36 -11.80
N ASN A 105 4.10 20.92 -10.94
CA ASN A 105 5.46 20.47 -10.65
C ASN A 105 5.85 20.82 -9.23
N GLU A 106 6.49 19.90 -8.52
CA GLU A 106 7.20 20.18 -7.27
C GLU A 106 6.38 20.99 -6.26
N MET A 107 5.09 20.64 -6.11
CA MET A 107 4.10 21.42 -5.37
C MET A 107 4.45 21.65 -3.89
N ASN A 108 5.33 20.81 -3.33
CA ASN A 108 5.86 20.94 -1.97
C ASN A 108 7.03 21.92 -1.84
N MET A 109 7.52 22.51 -2.93
CA MET A 109 8.60 23.49 -2.93
C MET A 109 8.05 24.92 -2.92
N ARG A 110 8.64 25.77 -2.08
CA ARG A 110 8.18 27.15 -1.88
C ARG A 110 8.24 28.00 -3.15
N ASP A 111 9.21 27.76 -4.02
CA ASP A 111 9.34 28.49 -5.28
C ASP A 111 8.23 28.14 -6.28
N GLU A 112 7.57 27.00 -6.10
CA GLU A 112 6.46 26.53 -6.95
C GLU A 112 5.08 26.82 -6.35
N GLN A 113 5.04 27.56 -5.24
CA GLN A 113 3.81 27.93 -4.54
C GLN A 113 3.33 29.34 -4.95
N PRO A 114 2.02 29.53 -5.19
CA PRO A 114 1.48 30.83 -5.59
C PRO A 114 1.53 31.80 -4.41
N ASP A 115 2.31 32.88 -4.56
CA ASP A 115 2.53 33.92 -3.55
C ASP A 115 2.93 33.38 -2.16
N GLY A 116 3.61 32.23 -2.13
CA GLY A 116 4.03 31.54 -0.91
C GLY A 116 2.88 30.83 -0.15
N GLU A 117 1.70 30.70 -0.74
CA GLU A 117 0.62 29.87 -0.21
C GLU A 117 1.00 28.39 -0.32
N LEU A 118 1.11 27.70 0.83
CA LEU A 118 1.40 26.27 0.85
C LEU A 118 0.35 25.49 0.05
N ILE A 119 0.79 24.73 -0.95
CA ILE A 119 -0.08 23.80 -1.66
C ILE A 119 -0.23 22.55 -0.79
N THR A 120 -1.33 22.44 -0.03
CA THR A 120 -1.64 21.20 0.73
C THR A 120 -2.02 20.05 -0.21
N PRO A 121 -1.95 18.78 0.24
CA PRO A 121 -2.36 17.65 -0.60
C PRO A 121 -3.79 17.77 -1.14
N ARG A 122 -4.74 18.24 -0.31
CA ARG A 122 -6.14 18.49 -0.71
C ARG A 122 -6.26 19.59 -1.77
N MET A 123 -5.49 20.68 -1.65
CA MET A 123 -5.48 21.76 -2.65
C MET A 123 -5.00 21.23 -4.00
N TYR A 124 -3.87 20.52 -4.02
CA TYR A 124 -3.36 19.90 -5.23
C TYR A 124 -4.35 18.90 -5.83
N ALA A 125 -4.86 17.96 -5.01
CA ALA A 125 -5.82 16.95 -5.46
C ALA A 125 -7.08 17.57 -6.07
N THR A 126 -7.55 18.70 -5.51
CA THR A 126 -8.71 19.43 -6.03
C THR A 126 -8.42 20.04 -7.40
N CYS A 127 -7.29 20.74 -7.54
CA CYS A 127 -6.86 21.32 -8.82
C CYS A 127 -6.64 20.24 -9.88
N TYR A 128 -5.86 19.21 -9.54
CA TYR A 128 -5.57 18.07 -10.40
C TYR A 128 -6.85 17.38 -10.89
N SER A 129 -7.79 17.08 -9.99
CA SER A 129 -9.04 16.39 -10.34
C SER A 129 -9.90 17.24 -11.29
N LYS A 130 -9.94 18.57 -11.10
CA LYS A 130 -10.65 19.48 -12.02
C LYS A 130 -10.00 19.47 -13.41
N CYS A 131 -8.69 19.61 -13.50
CA CYS A 131 -7.96 19.54 -14.78
C CYS A 131 -8.16 18.19 -15.48
N ARG A 132 -8.01 17.08 -14.76
CA ARG A 132 -8.20 15.73 -15.30
C ARG A 132 -9.61 15.54 -15.84
N ASN A 133 -10.63 15.90 -15.06
CA ASN A 133 -12.02 15.74 -15.49
C ASN A 133 -12.34 16.60 -16.72
N ALA A 134 -11.82 17.83 -16.78
CA ALA A 134 -12.00 18.70 -17.93
C ALA A 134 -11.34 18.12 -19.20
N ILE A 135 -10.10 17.63 -19.09
CA ILE A 135 -9.36 17.01 -20.20
C ILE A 135 -10.06 15.73 -20.67
N LYS A 136 -10.40 14.81 -19.76
CA LYS A 136 -11.02 13.51 -20.11
C LYS A 136 -12.46 13.63 -20.63
N SER A 137 -13.09 14.80 -20.46
CA SER A 137 -14.41 15.09 -21.03
C SER A 137 -14.36 15.54 -22.49
N LEU A 138 -13.17 15.79 -23.04
CA LEU A 138 -13.00 16.17 -24.45
C LEU A 138 -13.12 14.95 -25.35
N ALA A 139 -13.85 15.10 -26.45
CA ALA A 139 -13.99 14.06 -27.46
C ALA A 139 -12.62 13.69 -28.05
N GLY A 140 -12.26 12.40 -28.02
CA GLY A 140 -10.99 11.89 -28.52
C GLY A 140 -9.81 11.99 -27.54
N HIS A 141 -10.06 12.41 -26.30
CA HIS A 141 -9.07 12.48 -25.20
C HIS A 141 -9.53 11.72 -23.95
N GLU A 142 -10.59 10.91 -24.03
CA GLU A 142 -11.13 10.13 -22.92
C GLU A 142 -10.10 9.12 -22.36
N ASN A 143 -9.19 8.67 -23.24
CA ASN A 143 -8.13 7.71 -22.95
C ASN A 143 -6.74 8.37 -22.84
N ASP A 144 -6.65 9.70 -22.89
CA ASP A 144 -5.38 10.38 -22.58
C ASP A 144 -5.02 10.11 -21.11
N LEU A 145 -3.72 10.05 -20.83
CA LEU A 145 -3.19 9.91 -19.48
C LEU A 145 -3.05 11.30 -18.86
N VAL A 146 -3.73 11.53 -17.74
CA VAL A 146 -3.48 12.72 -16.91
C VAL A 146 -2.75 12.27 -15.67
N ILE A 147 -1.49 12.67 -15.54
CA ILE A 147 -0.57 12.20 -14.49
C ILE A 147 -0.33 13.28 -13.44
N THR A 148 -0.10 12.88 -12.20
CA THR A 148 0.23 13.83 -11.12
C THR A 148 1.58 14.48 -11.39
N GLY A 149 1.76 15.70 -10.87
CA GLY A 149 3.05 16.35 -10.77
C GLY A 149 3.94 15.62 -9.78
N ALA A 150 5.24 15.66 -10.03
CA ALA A 150 6.23 15.13 -9.12
C ALA A 150 6.37 16.05 -7.90
N ILE A 151 6.80 15.49 -6.78
CA ILE A 151 7.22 16.27 -5.61
C ILE A 151 8.70 16.63 -5.75
N ALA A 152 9.11 17.77 -5.19
CA ALA A 152 10.52 18.10 -5.00
C ALA A 152 11.12 17.16 -3.94
N PRO A 153 12.12 16.34 -4.29
CA PRO A 153 12.83 15.52 -3.33
C PRO A 153 13.54 16.39 -2.28
N TRP A 154 13.72 15.84 -1.07
CA TRP A 154 14.44 16.49 0.04
C TRP A 154 13.80 17.78 0.59
N ASN A 155 12.62 18.15 0.11
CA ASN A 155 12.02 19.44 0.43
C ASN A 155 11.17 19.38 1.71
N TYR A 156 11.53 20.17 2.71
CA TYR A 156 10.83 20.24 4.00
C TYR A 156 9.73 21.30 4.08
N GLN A 157 9.55 22.12 3.04
CA GLN A 157 8.94 23.45 3.14
C GLN A 157 7.41 23.44 3.28
N THR A 158 6.78 22.26 3.20
CA THR A 158 5.32 22.13 3.20
C THR A 158 4.80 21.26 4.35
N PRO A 159 4.87 21.73 5.61
CA PRO A 159 4.11 21.15 6.71
C PRO A 159 2.62 21.56 6.64
N TYR A 160 1.70 20.68 7.02
CA TYR A 160 0.25 20.92 6.96
C TYR A 160 -0.52 20.21 8.07
N ASP A 161 -1.70 20.74 8.38
CA ASP A 161 -2.66 20.10 9.29
C ASP A 161 -3.35 18.89 8.65
N ALA A 162 -3.99 18.06 9.48
CA ALA A 162 -4.73 16.91 9.00
C ALA A 162 -5.81 17.34 7.99
N ASP A 163 -6.08 16.45 7.03
CA ASP A 163 -7.10 16.71 6.02
C ASP A 163 -8.45 17.05 6.67
N PRO A 164 -9.12 18.14 6.28
CA PRO A 164 -10.42 18.49 6.84
C PRO A 164 -11.50 17.42 6.64
N GLN A 165 -11.31 16.51 5.67
CA GLN A 165 -12.21 15.38 5.39
C GLN A 165 -11.74 14.07 6.05
N GLY A 166 -10.65 14.11 6.83
CA GLY A 166 -10.09 12.96 7.55
C GLY A 166 -9.36 11.96 6.65
N VAL A 167 -9.06 12.29 5.39
CA VAL A 167 -8.44 11.31 4.47
C VAL A 167 -6.98 11.01 4.83
N TYR A 168 -6.24 11.98 5.35
CA TYR A 168 -4.84 11.82 5.73
C TYR A 168 -4.50 12.64 6.99
N PRO A 169 -3.48 12.24 7.78
CA PRO A 169 -3.12 12.91 9.03
C PRO A 169 -2.34 14.21 8.80
N ALA A 170 -2.04 14.93 9.88
CA ALA A 170 -1.16 16.09 9.80
C ALA A 170 0.26 15.68 9.39
N ASN A 171 0.97 16.56 8.71
CA ASN A 171 2.37 16.43 8.38
C ASN A 171 3.15 17.59 9.01
N LYS A 172 3.50 17.41 10.28
CA LYS A 172 4.15 18.42 11.11
C LYS A 172 5.18 17.75 12.00
N ILE A 173 6.41 17.65 11.52
CA ILE A 173 7.54 17.19 12.33
C ILE A 173 8.06 18.39 13.15
N PRO A 174 8.11 18.34 14.50
CA PRO A 174 8.53 19.47 15.32
C PRO A 174 9.98 19.93 15.07
N ASN A 175 10.30 21.12 15.58
CA ASN A 175 11.63 21.74 15.56
C ASN A 175 12.15 22.12 14.17
N GLY A 176 11.26 22.41 13.22
CA GLY A 176 11.64 22.80 11.87
C GLY A 176 11.49 24.30 11.55
N PRO A 177 12.00 24.72 10.39
CA PRO A 177 12.14 26.13 10.02
C PRO A 177 10.83 26.77 9.54
N VAL A 178 9.79 26.00 9.23
CA VAL A 178 8.51 26.52 8.77
C VAL A 178 7.53 26.54 9.93
N ASN A 179 7.41 27.70 10.59
CA ASN A 179 6.53 27.90 11.75
C ASN A 179 6.76 26.87 12.88
N GLY A 180 8.01 26.43 13.09
CA GLY A 180 8.36 25.43 14.10
C GLY A 180 8.28 23.99 13.61
N TYR A 181 8.00 23.75 12.33
CA TYR A 181 7.83 22.42 11.76
C TYR A 181 8.67 22.17 10.49
N PHE A 182 9.02 20.91 10.28
CA PHE A 182 9.39 20.36 8.99
C PHE A 182 8.18 19.62 8.39
N GLY A 183 8.04 19.64 7.06
CA GLY A 183 7.10 18.78 6.34
C GLY A 183 7.82 17.57 5.72
N ASP A 184 7.29 16.38 5.91
CA ASP A 184 7.76 15.15 5.28
C ASP A 184 7.30 15.08 3.81
N TYR A 185 8.26 15.18 2.87
CA TYR A 185 7.97 15.14 1.43
C TYR A 185 7.44 13.77 0.96
N ILE A 186 7.88 12.66 1.57
CA ILE A 186 7.41 11.32 1.23
C ILE A 186 5.96 11.14 1.70
N GLN A 187 5.64 11.62 2.91
CA GLN A 187 4.24 11.67 3.37
C GLN A 187 3.38 12.55 2.46
N TYR A 188 3.89 13.69 2.00
CA TYR A 188 3.16 14.57 1.09
C TYR A 188 2.76 13.90 -0.23
N LEU A 189 3.62 13.08 -0.85
CA LEU A 189 3.25 12.28 -2.02
C LEU A 189 2.12 11.29 -1.71
N ARG A 190 2.24 10.53 -0.63
CA ARG A 190 1.19 9.59 -0.18
C ARG A 190 -0.14 10.32 0.00
N ASP A 191 -0.11 11.44 0.71
CA ASP A 191 -1.30 12.18 1.10
C ASP A 191 -1.96 12.87 -0.10
N ILE A 192 -1.19 13.26 -1.13
CA ILE A 192 -1.74 13.71 -2.43
C ILE A 192 -2.55 12.59 -3.07
N LEU A 193 -1.99 11.39 -3.16
CA LEU A 193 -2.63 10.25 -3.81
C LEU A 193 -3.90 9.84 -3.05
N LEU A 194 -3.83 9.77 -1.73
CA LEU A 194 -5.02 9.51 -0.89
C LEU A 194 -6.11 10.57 -1.11
N ALA A 195 -5.74 11.85 -1.20
CA ALA A 195 -6.68 12.94 -1.44
C ALA A 195 -7.34 12.89 -2.83
N ILE A 196 -6.61 12.44 -3.86
CA ILE A 196 -7.11 12.22 -5.23
C ILE A 196 -8.09 11.03 -5.27
N GLY A 197 -7.73 9.95 -4.59
CA GLY A 197 -8.48 8.69 -4.59
C GLY A 197 -8.19 7.80 -5.80
N PRO A 198 -8.26 6.46 -5.64
CA PRO A 198 -7.68 5.50 -6.59
C PRO A 198 -8.31 5.45 -7.99
N GLY A 199 -9.54 5.96 -8.16
CA GLY A 199 -10.22 6.02 -9.45
C GLY A 199 -9.93 7.28 -10.28
N ASN A 200 -9.19 8.24 -9.72
CA ASN A 200 -9.05 9.57 -10.28
C ASN A 200 -7.63 9.88 -10.77
N CYS A 201 -6.78 8.88 -10.98
CA CYS A 201 -5.39 9.07 -11.41
C CYS A 201 -5.04 8.10 -12.55
N ASP A 202 -4.32 8.56 -13.57
CA ASP A 202 -3.91 7.72 -14.71
C ASP A 202 -2.40 7.37 -14.69
N GLY A 203 -1.62 8.00 -13.82
CA GLY A 203 -0.17 7.80 -13.68
C GLY A 203 0.46 8.78 -12.70
N ILE A 204 1.68 8.48 -12.26
CA ILE A 204 2.34 9.22 -11.17
C ILE A 204 3.72 9.69 -11.65
N ALA A 205 3.97 11.00 -11.58
CA ALA A 205 5.31 11.53 -11.77
C ALA A 205 6.08 11.56 -10.44
N VAL A 206 7.38 11.30 -10.50
CA VAL A 206 8.33 11.43 -9.39
C VAL A 206 9.63 12.04 -9.91
N HIS A 207 10.44 12.64 -9.03
CA HIS A 207 11.78 13.14 -9.38
C HIS A 207 12.85 12.37 -8.60
N ALA A 208 14.06 12.26 -9.15
CA ALA A 208 15.17 11.57 -8.49
C ALA A 208 16.51 12.20 -8.86
N TYR A 209 17.28 12.62 -7.86
CA TYR A 209 18.54 13.35 -8.07
C TYR A 209 19.68 12.75 -7.24
N THR A 210 20.92 13.06 -7.58
CA THR A 210 22.10 12.80 -6.73
C THR A 210 22.69 14.12 -6.24
N HIS A 211 23.27 14.14 -5.04
CA HIS A 211 24.11 15.26 -4.58
C HIS A 211 25.50 15.22 -5.25
N GLY A 212 25.59 15.53 -6.54
CA GLY A 212 26.81 15.45 -7.36
C GLY A 212 26.71 14.44 -8.51
N TYR A 213 27.75 14.31 -9.33
CA TYR A 213 27.78 13.46 -10.54
C TYR A 213 28.76 12.28 -10.44
N ASP A 214 29.28 11.99 -9.24
CA ASP A 214 29.94 10.70 -8.99
C ASP A 214 28.96 9.55 -9.33
N PRO A 215 29.32 8.68 -10.29
CA PRO A 215 28.44 7.64 -10.81
C PRO A 215 28.03 6.60 -9.75
N ASP A 216 28.77 6.47 -8.65
CA ASP A 216 28.43 5.54 -7.55
C ASP A 216 27.29 6.10 -6.66
N LEU A 217 27.05 7.41 -6.69
CA LEU A 217 25.93 8.02 -5.95
C LEU A 217 24.56 7.54 -6.45
N VAL A 218 24.48 7.04 -7.69
CA VAL A 218 23.27 6.41 -8.22
C VAL A 218 22.87 5.18 -7.40
N PHE A 219 23.86 4.42 -6.94
CA PHE A 219 23.65 3.18 -6.18
C PHE A 219 23.77 3.39 -4.66
N SER A 220 24.03 4.61 -4.22
CA SER A 220 24.28 4.88 -2.80
C SER A 220 23.08 4.53 -1.93
N GLU A 221 23.34 3.80 -0.84
CA GLU A 221 22.38 3.50 0.23
C GLU A 221 22.39 4.58 1.33
N ALA A 222 23.20 5.65 1.18
CA ALA A 222 23.32 6.70 2.18
C ALA A 222 21.96 7.35 2.47
N LYS A 223 21.74 7.67 3.74
CA LYS A 223 20.52 8.27 4.24
C LYS A 223 20.67 9.77 4.48
N MET A 224 19.55 10.47 4.49
CA MET A 224 19.51 11.91 4.78
C MET A 224 19.83 12.18 6.25
N ASP A 225 20.13 13.44 6.56
CA ASP A 225 20.29 13.90 7.94
C ASP A 225 18.92 13.98 8.65
N PRO A 226 18.89 14.03 10.00
CA PRO A 226 17.65 14.23 10.76
C PRO A 226 16.83 15.44 10.28
N PRO A 227 15.49 15.35 10.25
CA PRO A 227 14.65 14.25 10.75
C PRO A 227 14.38 13.13 9.71
N TYR A 228 15.09 13.11 8.58
CA TYR A 228 14.79 12.26 7.42
C TYR A 228 15.70 11.04 7.29
N GLU A 229 16.27 10.59 8.40
CA GLU A 229 17.31 9.55 8.50
C GLU A 229 16.89 8.17 7.95
N ASN A 230 15.62 8.01 7.60
CA ASN A 230 15.10 6.80 6.97
C ASN A 230 15.07 6.88 5.43
N TYR A 231 15.11 8.09 4.87
CA TYR A 231 15.06 8.32 3.43
C TYR A 231 16.44 8.37 2.81
N TYR A 232 16.53 7.87 1.57
CA TYR A 232 17.74 7.92 0.78
C TYR A 232 18.16 9.35 0.48
N LYS A 233 19.47 9.57 0.46
CA LYS A 233 20.07 10.89 0.20
C LYS A 233 20.26 11.18 -1.28
N HIS A 234 20.47 10.16 -2.10
CA HIS A 234 20.83 10.32 -3.51
C HIS A 234 19.71 9.78 -4.42
N PHE A 235 20.09 9.18 -5.56
CA PHE A 235 19.16 8.80 -6.63
C PHE A 235 18.05 7.87 -6.14
N ARG A 236 18.37 6.97 -5.19
CA ARG A 236 17.43 5.99 -4.63
C ARG A 236 16.28 6.56 -3.81
N THR A 237 16.17 7.89 -3.68
CA THR A 237 14.92 8.56 -3.24
C THR A 237 13.69 8.14 -4.05
N TYR A 238 13.85 7.73 -5.31
CA TYR A 238 12.74 7.15 -6.07
C TYR A 238 12.15 5.93 -5.36
N LYS A 239 12.96 5.10 -4.68
CA LYS A 239 12.47 3.93 -3.93
C LYS A 239 11.58 4.36 -2.77
N ASP A 240 11.94 5.41 -2.05
CA ASP A 240 11.14 5.94 -0.95
C ASP A 240 9.78 6.44 -1.47
N GLN A 241 9.80 7.18 -2.58
CA GLN A 241 8.58 7.68 -3.24
C GLN A 241 7.68 6.53 -3.73
N LEU A 242 8.22 5.56 -4.47
CA LEU A 242 7.43 4.41 -4.96
C LEU A 242 6.90 3.55 -3.80
N ASN A 243 7.65 3.40 -2.71
CA ASN A 243 7.18 2.69 -1.52
C ASN A 243 6.06 3.42 -0.78
N ALA A 244 6.00 4.75 -0.90
CA ALA A 244 4.94 5.58 -0.33
C ALA A 244 3.66 5.63 -1.18
N ILE A 245 3.73 5.21 -2.47
CA ILE A 245 2.53 5.09 -3.32
C ILE A 245 1.57 4.08 -2.67
N PRO A 246 0.32 4.50 -2.33
CA PRO A 246 -0.67 3.60 -1.75
C PRO A 246 -0.96 2.45 -2.71
N PHE A 247 -1.29 1.30 -2.14
CA PHE A 247 -1.35 0.06 -2.91
C PHE A 247 -2.29 0.16 -4.13
N GLU A 248 -3.45 0.77 -3.94
CA GLU A 248 -4.49 0.93 -4.95
C GLU A 248 -4.02 1.72 -6.17
N PHE A 249 -2.92 2.46 -6.06
CA PHE A 249 -2.30 3.19 -7.16
C PHE A 249 -1.12 2.45 -7.78
N ARG A 250 -0.61 1.38 -7.16
CA ARG A 250 0.60 0.71 -7.65
C ARG A 250 0.42 0.11 -9.05
N HIS A 251 -0.81 -0.24 -9.43
CA HIS A 251 -1.11 -0.71 -10.78
C HIS A 251 -0.88 0.36 -11.87
N LEU A 252 -0.82 1.64 -11.50
CA LEU A 252 -0.60 2.77 -12.41
C LEU A 252 0.87 2.89 -12.83
N PRO A 253 1.14 3.46 -14.01
CA PRO A 253 2.50 3.76 -14.43
C PRO A 253 3.16 4.87 -13.61
N VAL A 254 4.48 4.74 -13.44
CA VAL A 254 5.33 5.78 -12.85
C VAL A 254 6.27 6.36 -13.89
N TYR A 255 6.47 7.67 -13.86
CA TYR A 255 7.37 8.40 -14.75
C TYR A 255 8.37 9.18 -13.89
N ILE A 256 9.67 8.91 -14.01
CA ILE A 256 10.66 9.81 -13.43
C ILE A 256 10.83 10.98 -14.41
N THR A 257 10.22 12.11 -14.11
CA THR A 257 10.06 13.23 -15.05
C THR A 257 11.21 14.22 -15.02
N GLU A 258 12.07 14.15 -14.00
CA GLU A 258 13.33 14.86 -13.93
C GLU A 258 14.38 14.06 -13.14
N SER A 259 15.62 14.14 -13.62
CA SER A 259 16.78 13.56 -12.96
C SER A 259 18.10 14.15 -13.44
N ASN A 260 19.00 14.42 -12.49
CA ASN A 260 20.37 14.90 -12.69
C ASN A 260 21.15 14.81 -11.37
N GLY A 261 22.46 15.09 -11.42
CA GLY A 261 23.19 15.51 -10.23
C GLY A 261 22.91 16.98 -9.89
N ASP A 262 22.72 17.33 -8.61
CA ASP A 262 22.50 18.72 -8.18
C ASP A 262 23.67 19.60 -8.64
N LYS A 263 24.85 19.45 -8.02
CA LYS A 263 26.08 20.14 -8.43
C LYS A 263 27.30 19.47 -7.80
N GLU A 264 28.45 19.64 -8.44
CA GLU A 264 29.75 19.32 -7.88
C GLU A 264 30.16 20.30 -6.77
N PRO A 265 31.16 19.97 -5.92
CA PRO A 265 31.68 20.88 -4.90
C PRO A 265 32.14 22.24 -5.41
N ASP A 266 32.59 22.32 -6.67
CA ASP A 266 32.98 23.56 -7.35
C ASP A 266 31.80 24.35 -7.94
N GLY A 267 30.57 23.83 -7.80
CA GLY A 267 29.33 24.41 -8.32
C GLY A 267 29.00 24.00 -9.76
N THR A 268 29.82 23.16 -10.39
CA THR A 268 29.58 22.67 -11.75
C THR A 268 28.32 21.82 -11.81
N ARG A 269 27.51 22.04 -12.85
CA ARG A 269 26.32 21.26 -13.20
C ARG A 269 26.56 20.65 -14.56
N TRP A 270 26.24 19.36 -14.70
CA TRP A 270 26.67 18.53 -15.82
C TRP A 270 28.13 18.77 -16.22
N PRO A 271 29.11 18.27 -15.42
CA PRO A 271 30.49 18.24 -15.86
C PRO A 271 30.55 17.58 -17.24
N ASP A 272 31.28 18.18 -18.19
CA ASP A 272 31.37 17.65 -19.56
C ASP A 272 32.31 16.44 -19.63
N VAL A 273 31.91 15.36 -18.98
CA VAL A 273 32.64 14.10 -18.85
C VAL A 273 31.66 12.93 -18.96
N ASN A 274 32.08 11.86 -19.63
CA ASN A 274 31.32 10.61 -19.70
C ASN A 274 31.65 9.81 -18.43
N SER A 275 31.15 10.26 -17.28
CA SER A 275 31.42 9.63 -15.98
C SER A 275 30.77 8.25 -15.85
N GLY A 276 29.76 7.97 -16.67
CA GLY A 276 28.90 6.79 -16.53
C GLY A 276 27.72 7.02 -15.59
N TRP A 277 27.53 8.24 -15.08
CA TRP A 277 26.38 8.56 -14.23
C TRP A 277 25.05 8.30 -14.97
N VAL A 278 24.95 8.70 -16.24
CA VAL A 278 23.73 8.49 -17.05
C VAL A 278 23.49 7.00 -17.29
N LYS A 279 24.51 6.27 -17.77
CA LYS A 279 24.44 4.80 -17.90
C LYS A 279 24.00 4.10 -16.60
N ASN A 280 24.55 4.52 -15.46
CA ASN A 280 24.23 3.91 -14.16
C ASN A 280 22.79 4.20 -13.74
N ALA A 281 22.30 5.43 -13.93
CA ALA A 281 20.93 5.80 -13.60
C ALA A 281 19.91 4.94 -14.38
N TYR A 282 20.11 4.78 -15.69
CA TYR A 282 19.28 3.88 -16.49
C TYR A 282 19.42 2.40 -16.11
N GLN A 283 20.62 1.96 -15.73
CA GLN A 283 20.85 0.58 -15.27
C GLN A 283 20.11 0.30 -13.95
N GLU A 284 20.13 1.23 -12.99
CA GLU A 284 19.40 1.11 -11.72
C GLU A 284 17.88 1.00 -11.96
N ILE A 285 17.32 1.86 -12.83
CA ILE A 285 15.88 1.80 -13.17
C ILE A 285 15.52 0.53 -13.93
N ASN A 286 16.38 0.07 -14.84
CA ASN A 286 16.17 -1.23 -15.49
C ASN A 286 16.19 -2.37 -14.47
N ALA A 287 17.14 -2.39 -13.52
CA ALA A 287 17.19 -3.41 -12.47
C ALA A 287 15.92 -3.41 -11.61
N TRP A 288 15.40 -2.22 -11.26
CA TRP A 288 14.12 -2.07 -10.57
C TRP A 288 12.95 -2.68 -11.37
N ASN A 289 12.85 -2.38 -12.67
CA ASN A 289 11.78 -2.90 -13.53
C ASN A 289 11.87 -4.42 -13.73
N GLN A 290 13.08 -4.97 -13.92
CA GLN A 290 13.30 -6.40 -14.09
C GLN A 290 12.97 -7.22 -12.83
N ALA A 291 13.06 -6.59 -11.65
CA ALA A 291 12.59 -7.18 -10.39
C ALA A 291 11.06 -7.23 -10.26
N LYS A 292 10.31 -6.91 -11.33
CA LYS A 292 8.83 -6.97 -11.40
C LYS A 292 8.13 -6.07 -10.35
N ASN A 293 8.81 -4.99 -9.95
CA ASN A 293 8.22 -3.91 -9.15
C ASN A 293 7.20 -3.11 -9.98
N GLN A 294 6.55 -2.11 -9.35
CA GLN A 294 5.79 -1.09 -10.08
C GLN A 294 6.68 -0.48 -11.17
N GLN A 295 6.22 -0.55 -12.41
CA GLN A 295 7.04 -0.24 -13.58
C GLN A 295 7.24 1.27 -13.72
N ILE A 296 8.50 1.67 -13.83
CA ILE A 296 8.92 3.02 -14.18
C ILE A 296 9.09 3.06 -15.70
N ARG A 297 8.26 3.85 -16.39
CA ARG A 297 8.16 3.85 -17.86
C ARG A 297 9.20 4.72 -18.53
N THR A 298 9.70 5.73 -17.84
CA THR A 298 10.76 6.61 -18.32
C THR A 298 11.57 7.17 -17.15
N LEU A 299 12.84 7.46 -17.44
CA LEU A 299 13.71 8.32 -16.66
C LEU A 299 14.14 9.48 -17.55
N VAL A 300 13.71 10.69 -17.21
CA VAL A 300 13.97 11.91 -18.00
C VAL A 300 15.15 12.67 -17.42
N LEU A 301 16.17 12.93 -18.24
CA LEU A 301 17.32 13.76 -17.85
C LEU A 301 16.99 15.26 -17.92
N TYR A 302 17.30 15.99 -16.86
CA TYR A 302 17.11 17.44 -16.76
C TYR A 302 18.45 18.17 -16.99
N ARG A 303 18.63 18.98 -18.05
CA ARG A 303 17.72 19.27 -19.17
C ARG A 303 18.50 19.57 -20.45
N TRP A 304 17.83 19.51 -21.61
CA TRP A 304 18.49 19.83 -22.89
C TRP A 304 18.71 21.32 -23.09
N SER A 305 17.69 22.16 -22.86
CA SER A 305 17.78 23.58 -23.22
C SER A 305 18.85 24.34 -22.41
N GLU A 306 19.28 25.48 -22.92
CA GLU A 306 20.23 26.39 -22.26
C GLU A 306 19.51 27.43 -21.37
N ALA A 307 18.29 27.12 -20.92
CA ALA A 307 17.46 28.02 -20.12
C ALA A 307 17.96 28.17 -18.67
N ASP A 308 18.75 27.22 -18.18
CA ASP A 308 19.40 27.26 -16.87
C ASP A 308 20.78 26.56 -16.88
N ALA A 309 21.41 26.51 -15.71
CA ALA A 309 22.75 25.97 -15.55
C ALA A 309 22.86 24.43 -15.68
N TRP A 310 21.73 23.70 -15.76
CA TRP A 310 21.68 22.24 -15.95
C TRP A 310 21.54 21.85 -17.43
N SER A 311 22.05 22.66 -18.36
CA SER A 311 22.01 22.35 -19.79
C SER A 311 22.99 21.24 -20.21
N ILE A 312 22.46 20.20 -20.86
CA ILE A 312 23.21 19.10 -21.49
C ILE A 312 23.65 19.43 -22.92
N LYS A 313 22.98 20.37 -23.60
CA LYS A 313 23.26 20.72 -25.00
C LYS A 313 24.73 21.07 -25.30
N PRO A 314 25.49 21.78 -24.45
CA PRO A 314 26.91 22.03 -24.69
C PRO A 314 27.83 20.90 -24.19
N LYS A 315 27.30 19.81 -23.63
CA LYS A 315 28.04 18.77 -22.90
C LYS A 315 28.19 17.50 -23.74
N LEU A 316 29.12 17.52 -24.69
CA LEU A 316 29.29 16.43 -25.67
C LEU A 316 29.59 15.07 -25.01
N GLN A 317 30.33 15.07 -23.90
CA GLN A 317 30.66 13.83 -23.19
C GLN A 317 29.46 13.27 -22.41
N VAL A 318 28.58 14.13 -21.89
CA VAL A 318 27.30 13.71 -21.29
C VAL A 318 26.36 13.15 -22.36
N GLN A 319 26.34 13.77 -23.56
CA GLN A 319 25.58 13.25 -24.70
C GLN A 319 26.08 11.87 -25.14
N GLN A 320 27.39 11.66 -25.13
CA GLN A 320 27.98 10.35 -25.39
C GLN A 320 27.57 9.31 -24.34
N ASP A 321 27.58 9.67 -23.05
CA ASP A 321 27.10 8.81 -21.96
C ASP A 321 25.63 8.39 -22.19
N LEU A 322 24.76 9.33 -22.58
CA LEU A 322 23.37 9.06 -22.97
C LEU A 322 23.26 8.12 -24.17
N GLN A 323 24.01 8.35 -25.26
CA GLN A 323 23.99 7.49 -26.45
C GLN A 323 24.41 6.06 -26.11
N GLU A 324 25.45 5.89 -25.29
CA GLU A 324 25.90 4.59 -24.80
C GLU A 324 24.86 3.93 -23.88
N ALA A 325 24.09 4.72 -23.11
CA ALA A 325 22.97 4.20 -22.33
C ALA A 325 21.83 3.72 -23.23
N VAL A 326 21.41 4.51 -24.24
CA VAL A 326 20.34 4.18 -25.20
C VAL A 326 20.68 2.90 -25.98
N ALA A 327 21.97 2.69 -26.31
CA ALA A 327 22.44 1.47 -26.95
C ALA A 327 22.17 0.19 -26.15
N ARG A 328 21.88 0.28 -24.84
CA ARG A 328 21.57 -0.86 -23.97
C ARG A 328 20.15 -1.41 -24.10
N ASN A 329 19.24 -0.71 -24.78
CA ASN A 329 17.87 -1.17 -25.09
C ASN A 329 17.03 -1.57 -23.86
N TYR A 330 17.13 -0.83 -22.75
CA TYR A 330 16.31 -1.09 -21.58
C TYR A 330 14.85 -0.70 -21.82
N THR A 331 13.95 -1.62 -21.48
CA THR A 331 12.50 -1.47 -21.64
C THR A 331 11.77 -1.77 -20.32
N TRP A 332 10.49 -1.40 -20.27
CA TRP A 332 9.56 -1.77 -19.20
C TRP A 332 8.59 -2.85 -19.70
N ASP A 333 8.00 -3.63 -18.78
CA ASP A 333 7.11 -4.74 -19.13
C ASP A 333 5.64 -4.36 -18.87
N PRO A 334 4.82 -4.15 -19.92
CA PRO A 334 3.41 -3.79 -19.77
C PRO A 334 2.58 -4.86 -19.04
N ASN A 335 3.04 -6.11 -18.98
CA ASN A 335 2.31 -7.19 -18.33
C ASN A 335 2.54 -7.26 -16.82
N VAL A 336 3.50 -6.50 -16.29
CA VAL A 336 3.71 -6.42 -14.85
C VAL A 336 2.57 -5.63 -14.24
N GLN A 337 1.84 -6.30 -13.34
CA GLN A 337 0.94 -5.66 -12.39
C GLN A 337 1.56 -5.90 -11.02
N PRO A 338 1.91 -4.85 -10.24
CA PRO A 338 2.27 -5.07 -8.85
C PRO A 338 1.12 -5.81 -8.18
N LYS A 339 1.46 -6.94 -7.58
CA LYS A 339 0.49 -7.85 -6.97
C LYS A 339 -0.35 -7.08 -5.94
N PRO A 340 -1.66 -7.34 -5.78
CA PRO A 340 -2.44 -6.90 -4.60
C PRO A 340 -1.60 -6.98 -3.32
N PRO A 341 -1.82 -6.10 -2.30
CA PRO A 341 -1.09 -6.28 -1.06
C PRO A 341 -1.36 -7.71 -0.64
N LEU A 342 -0.29 -8.46 -0.33
CA LEU A 342 -0.46 -9.86 0.02
C LEU A 342 -1.51 -9.89 1.14
N GLU A 343 -2.64 -10.58 0.94
CA GLU A 343 -3.51 -10.84 2.07
C GLU A 343 -2.69 -11.74 3.00
N ILE A 344 -2.27 -11.17 4.13
CA ILE A 344 -1.53 -11.90 5.14
C ILE A 344 -2.58 -12.45 6.10
N PRO A 345 -2.96 -13.73 5.98
CA PRO A 345 -3.95 -14.31 6.86
C PRO A 345 -3.36 -14.37 8.27
N VAL A 346 -4.11 -13.85 9.23
CA VAL A 346 -3.77 -13.90 10.65
C VAL A 346 -5.04 -14.24 11.42
N HIS A 347 -4.94 -15.17 12.35
CA HIS A 347 -6.05 -15.48 13.24
C HIS A 347 -6.11 -14.42 14.35
N ILE A 348 -7.21 -13.69 14.40
CA ILE A 348 -7.45 -12.64 15.40
C ILE A 348 -8.77 -12.94 16.09
N GLU A 349 -8.73 -13.14 17.40
CA GLU A 349 -9.93 -13.26 18.22
C GLU A 349 -10.45 -11.87 18.58
N ASN A 350 -11.53 -11.44 17.92
CA ASN A 350 -12.15 -10.15 18.23
C ASN A 350 -13.05 -10.27 19.46
N ILE A 351 -12.56 -9.77 20.59
CA ILE A 351 -13.25 -9.77 21.88
C ILE A 351 -13.67 -8.37 22.32
N SER A 352 -13.44 -7.35 21.48
CA SER A 352 -13.63 -5.93 21.84
C SER A 352 -15.02 -5.61 22.43
N ALA A 353 -16.08 -6.21 21.89
CA ALA A 353 -17.45 -6.02 22.38
C ALA A 353 -17.75 -6.71 23.74
N SER A 354 -16.90 -7.65 24.17
CA SER A 354 -17.10 -8.42 25.42
C SER A 354 -16.29 -7.88 26.61
N LEU A 355 -15.44 -6.89 26.37
CA LEU A 355 -14.54 -6.35 27.39
C LEU A 355 -15.24 -5.33 28.29
N PRO A 356 -14.86 -5.25 29.58
CA PRO A 356 -15.32 -4.20 30.48
C PRO A 356 -15.06 -2.80 29.92
N THR A 357 -16.06 -1.93 30.07
CA THR A 357 -15.99 -0.49 29.78
C THR A 357 -16.43 0.27 31.02
N ASN A 358 -15.93 1.50 31.21
CA ASN A 358 -16.40 2.37 32.28
C ASN A 358 -17.52 3.30 31.74
N PRO A 359 -18.79 3.10 32.13
CA PRO A 359 -19.91 3.88 31.61
C PRO A 359 -19.95 5.32 32.16
N ASN A 360 -19.16 5.65 33.19
CA ASN A 360 -19.12 6.97 33.80
C ASN A 360 -18.12 7.92 33.12
N LEU A 361 -17.38 7.44 32.11
CA LEU A 361 -16.45 8.24 31.33
C LEU A 361 -16.94 8.36 29.87
N PRO A 362 -16.66 9.49 29.20
CA PRO A 362 -16.93 9.62 27.77
C PRO A 362 -16.24 8.49 26.99
N PRO A 363 -16.88 7.92 25.96
CA PRO A 363 -16.22 6.92 25.12
C PRO A 363 -14.99 7.52 24.44
N TYR A 364 -14.08 6.63 24.01
CA TYR A 364 -12.96 7.06 23.20
C TYR A 364 -13.44 7.76 21.92
N ALA A 365 -12.70 8.78 21.51
CA ALA A 365 -12.92 9.43 20.22
C ALA A 365 -12.65 8.46 19.06
N THR A 366 -13.08 8.84 17.86
CA THR A 366 -12.91 8.03 16.65
C THR A 366 -12.09 8.76 15.59
N ARG A 367 -11.38 7.99 14.76
CA ARG A 367 -10.67 8.43 13.55
C ARG A 367 -11.01 7.52 12.36
N PRO A 368 -10.89 8.00 11.12
CA PRO A 368 -10.84 7.10 9.96
C PRO A 368 -9.56 6.25 9.97
N GLU A 369 -9.61 5.03 9.42
CA GLU A 369 -8.45 4.13 9.38
C GLU A 369 -7.26 4.75 8.59
N SER A 370 -7.53 5.59 7.59
CA SER A 370 -6.51 6.27 6.78
C SER A 370 -5.67 7.31 7.54
N ALA A 371 -6.17 7.77 8.70
CA ALA A 371 -5.42 8.63 9.62
C ALA A 371 -4.36 7.85 10.42
N ILE A 372 -4.37 6.51 10.39
CA ILE A 372 -3.34 5.69 11.02
C ILE A 372 -2.07 5.74 10.17
N SER A 373 -0.95 6.07 10.80
CA SER A 373 0.37 6.16 10.18
C SER A 373 1.40 5.22 10.81
N ARG A 374 1.13 4.69 12.02
CA ARG A 374 2.10 3.89 12.79
C ARG A 374 1.49 2.89 13.77
N PHE A 375 2.32 1.98 14.26
CA PHE A 375 2.06 0.98 15.27
C PHE A 375 2.95 1.26 16.49
N ILE A 376 2.37 1.24 17.69
CA ILE A 376 3.13 1.44 18.94
C ILE A 376 3.02 0.19 19.80
N LEU A 377 4.16 -0.47 20.03
CA LEU A 377 4.27 -1.64 20.87
C LEU A 377 4.36 -1.26 22.35
N HIS A 378 3.63 -2.03 23.15
CA HIS A 378 3.62 -1.98 24.60
C HIS A 378 3.89 -3.35 25.18
N HIS A 379 4.28 -3.38 26.45
CA HIS A 379 4.08 -4.56 27.29
C HIS A 379 3.03 -4.29 28.35
N SER A 380 2.44 -5.33 28.94
CA SER A 380 1.50 -5.13 30.05
C SER A 380 2.21 -4.87 31.38
N ALA A 381 3.50 -5.19 31.49
CA ALA A 381 4.25 -5.23 32.74
C ALA A 381 3.57 -6.14 33.79
N THR A 382 2.99 -7.24 33.31
CA THR A 382 2.32 -8.24 34.14
C THR A 382 2.84 -9.63 33.83
N PRO A 383 2.54 -10.63 34.68
CA PRO A 383 2.75 -12.03 34.32
C PRO A 383 2.03 -12.42 33.01
N PRO A 384 2.59 -13.34 32.20
CA PRO A 384 2.08 -13.68 30.87
C PRO A 384 0.68 -14.34 30.87
N GLN A 385 0.28 -14.95 31.98
CA GLN A 385 -1.03 -15.59 32.12
C GLN A 385 -2.21 -14.61 32.19
N VAL A 386 -1.96 -13.32 32.42
CA VAL A 386 -3.00 -12.29 32.49
C VAL A 386 -3.78 -12.26 31.17
N THR A 387 -5.10 -12.03 31.27
CA THR A 387 -5.98 -11.97 30.09
C THR A 387 -6.25 -10.52 29.70
N PRO A 388 -6.59 -10.25 28.42
CA PRO A 388 -7.04 -8.92 28.02
C PRO A 388 -8.25 -8.43 28.84
N TRP A 389 -9.14 -9.34 29.24
CA TRP A 389 -10.26 -9.02 30.12
C TRP A 389 -9.81 -8.46 31.48
N ARG A 390 -8.79 -9.06 32.11
CA ARG A 390 -8.25 -8.54 33.38
C ARG A 390 -7.53 -7.21 33.21
N ILE A 391 -6.86 -6.99 32.08
CA ILE A 391 -6.25 -5.68 31.76
C ILE A 391 -7.36 -4.62 31.60
N ALA A 392 -8.43 -4.95 30.87
CA ALA A 392 -9.57 -4.07 30.68
C ALA A 392 -10.30 -3.74 31.99
N GLU A 393 -10.57 -4.75 32.83
CA GLU A 393 -11.14 -4.57 34.17
C GLU A 393 -10.28 -3.64 35.01
N TYR A 394 -8.98 -3.90 35.09
CA TYR A 394 -8.05 -3.06 35.86
C TYR A 394 -8.05 -1.60 35.37
N GLN A 395 -7.99 -1.38 34.06
CA GLN A 395 -7.99 -0.04 33.46
C GLN A 395 -9.34 0.69 33.58
N THR A 396 -10.44 -0.03 33.79
CA THR A 396 -11.78 0.58 33.90
C THR A 396 -12.25 0.76 35.34
N SER A 397 -11.66 0.04 36.30
CA SER A 397 -12.09 0.05 37.70
C SER A 397 -11.11 0.74 38.67
N GLN A 398 -9.83 0.87 38.32
CA GLN A 398 -8.81 1.38 39.25
C GLN A 398 -8.59 2.88 39.08
N ALA A 399 -8.66 3.62 40.19
CA ALA A 399 -8.56 5.09 40.18
C ALA A 399 -7.26 5.60 39.54
N ALA A 400 -6.13 4.88 39.71
CA ALA A 400 -4.83 5.29 39.18
C ALA A 400 -4.68 5.11 37.66
N THR A 401 -5.51 4.28 37.02
CA THR A 401 -5.43 3.94 35.59
C THR A 401 -6.75 4.13 34.86
N LEU A 402 -7.69 4.85 35.49
CA LEU A 402 -9.09 4.94 35.11
C LEU A 402 -9.27 5.44 33.66
N ARG A 403 -9.92 4.61 32.84
CA ARG A 403 -10.12 4.83 31.41
C ARG A 403 -11.54 4.38 30.97
N PRO A 404 -12.05 4.92 29.85
CA PRO A 404 -13.33 4.47 29.28
C PRO A 404 -13.36 2.99 28.89
N GLY A 405 -12.22 2.41 28.52
CA GLY A 405 -12.04 1.01 28.17
C GLY A 405 -10.56 0.64 28.16
N ILE A 406 -10.25 -0.57 27.67
CA ILE A 406 -8.86 -0.99 27.48
C ILE A 406 -8.12 -0.06 26.50
N ALA A 407 -6.87 0.27 26.82
CA ALA A 407 -6.08 1.22 26.05
C ALA A 407 -5.56 0.67 24.72
N TYR A 408 -5.48 -0.65 24.53
CA TYR A 408 -4.83 -1.26 23.37
C TYR A 408 -5.84 -1.70 22.32
N HIS A 409 -5.45 -1.64 21.05
CA HIS A 409 -6.23 -2.16 19.93
C HIS A 409 -6.07 -3.66 19.81
N PHE A 410 -4.86 -4.16 20.10
CA PHE A 410 -4.56 -5.58 20.12
C PHE A 410 -3.78 -5.97 21.38
N CYS A 411 -4.01 -7.19 21.84
CA CYS A 411 -3.19 -7.86 22.84
C CYS A 411 -2.65 -9.19 22.27
N VAL A 412 -1.36 -9.46 22.45
CA VAL A 412 -0.72 -10.71 22.01
C VAL A 412 -0.25 -11.49 23.23
N LYS A 413 -0.66 -12.75 23.37
CA LYS A 413 -0.23 -13.64 24.46
C LYS A 413 1.13 -14.30 24.20
N ASP A 414 1.71 -14.85 25.26
CA ASP A 414 2.98 -15.59 25.26
C ASP A 414 2.98 -16.82 24.35
N ASP A 415 1.81 -17.45 24.16
CA ASP A 415 1.60 -18.56 23.23
C ASP A 415 1.42 -18.15 21.77
N GLY A 416 1.32 -16.84 21.49
CA GLY A 416 1.11 -16.28 20.16
C GLY A 416 -0.36 -15.97 19.82
N THR A 417 -1.32 -16.19 20.73
CA THR A 417 -2.73 -15.84 20.50
C THR A 417 -2.90 -14.34 20.39
N ILE A 418 -3.61 -13.87 19.36
CA ILE A 418 -3.85 -12.44 19.09
C ILE A 418 -5.30 -12.12 19.36
N TYR A 419 -5.53 -11.13 20.23
CA TYR A 419 -6.84 -10.58 20.51
C TYR A 419 -6.98 -9.19 19.94
N GLN A 420 -8.08 -8.92 19.22
CA GLN A 420 -8.51 -7.55 18.97
C GLN A 420 -9.39 -7.08 20.13
N THR A 421 -8.96 -5.98 20.75
CA THR A 421 -9.52 -5.44 21.99
C THR A 421 -10.17 -4.07 21.79
N GLN A 422 -9.87 -3.36 20.70
CA GLN A 422 -10.60 -2.17 20.24
C GLN A 422 -10.72 -2.16 18.69
N PRO A 423 -11.73 -1.48 18.12
CA PRO A 423 -11.76 -1.13 16.70
C PRO A 423 -10.54 -0.29 16.29
N LEU A 424 -10.05 -0.45 15.06
CA LEU A 424 -8.95 0.39 14.52
C LEU A 424 -9.32 1.88 14.45
N THR A 425 -10.60 2.18 14.32
CA THR A 425 -11.11 3.56 14.29
C THR A 425 -11.13 4.22 15.66
N THR A 426 -10.88 3.49 16.75
CA THR A 426 -10.92 4.03 18.11
C THR A 426 -9.60 4.72 18.47
N ILE A 427 -9.64 5.97 18.91
CA ILE A 427 -8.50 6.68 19.50
C ILE A 427 -8.40 6.29 20.98
N SER A 428 -7.80 5.13 21.26
CA SER A 428 -7.57 4.67 22.62
C SER A 428 -6.33 5.35 23.22
N ASN A 429 -6.41 5.86 24.45
CA ASN A 429 -5.37 6.72 25.06
C ASN A 429 -4.06 5.97 25.43
N HIS A 430 -3.46 5.17 24.56
CA HIS A 430 -2.30 4.33 24.88
C HIS A 430 -0.96 5.05 24.85
N SER A 431 -0.85 6.17 24.13
CA SER A 431 0.46 6.81 23.90
C SER A 431 0.40 8.34 23.86
N GLY A 432 -0.42 8.94 24.74
CA GLY A 432 -0.56 10.40 24.83
C GLY A 432 -0.93 11.01 23.47
N PRO A 433 -0.23 12.05 22.98
CA PRO A 433 -0.56 12.71 21.71
C PRO A 433 -0.44 11.78 20.50
N TYR A 434 0.39 10.75 20.56
CA TYR A 434 0.58 9.79 19.47
C TYR A 434 -0.56 8.78 19.34
N SER A 435 -1.55 8.79 20.25
CA SER A 435 -2.71 7.91 20.16
C SER A 435 -3.61 8.22 18.95
N VAL A 436 -3.54 9.46 18.43
CA VAL A 436 -4.44 9.95 17.38
C VAL A 436 -4.14 9.37 16.00
N ASP A 437 -2.92 8.93 15.74
CA ASP A 437 -2.46 8.41 14.44
C ASP A 437 -1.88 6.99 14.53
N SER A 438 -2.10 6.27 15.64
CA SER A 438 -1.46 4.98 15.85
C SER A 438 -2.35 3.87 16.39
N VAL A 439 -1.92 2.64 16.11
CA VAL A 439 -2.49 1.41 16.65
C VAL A 439 -1.60 0.89 17.77
N GLY A 440 -2.12 0.92 18.99
CA GLY A 440 -1.47 0.33 20.17
C GLY A 440 -1.59 -1.19 20.22
N ILE A 441 -0.46 -1.89 20.24
CA ILE A 441 -0.37 -3.36 20.35
C ILE A 441 0.36 -3.71 21.65
N CYS A 442 -0.30 -4.46 22.54
CA CYS A 442 0.27 -4.85 23.84
C CYS A 442 0.68 -6.33 23.82
N LEU A 443 1.97 -6.61 24.01
CA LEU A 443 2.47 -7.95 24.28
C LEU A 443 2.28 -8.21 25.78
N ILE A 444 1.43 -9.18 26.14
CA ILE A 444 1.17 -9.51 27.54
C ILE A 444 2.42 -10.18 28.13
N GLY A 445 2.98 -9.57 29.17
CA GLY A 445 4.23 -9.97 29.79
C GLY A 445 4.98 -8.78 30.42
N ASP A 446 6.09 -9.08 31.09
CA ASP A 446 7.06 -8.09 31.57
C ASP A 446 8.42 -8.35 30.92
N PHE A 447 8.75 -7.49 29.96
CA PHE A 447 9.98 -7.57 29.17
C PHE A 447 11.05 -6.59 29.62
N THR A 448 11.01 -6.17 30.89
CA THR A 448 12.05 -5.32 31.48
C THR A 448 13.41 -6.02 31.44
N ASN A 449 13.46 -7.32 31.75
CA ASN A 449 14.72 -8.06 31.85
C ASN A 449 14.85 -9.20 30.84
N THR A 450 13.74 -9.72 30.31
CA THR A 450 13.73 -10.87 29.39
C THR A 450 12.91 -10.53 28.16
N PRO A 451 13.38 -10.81 26.94
CA PRO A 451 12.60 -10.58 25.72
C PRO A 451 11.30 -11.40 25.68
N PRO A 452 10.32 -11.01 24.85
CA PRO A 452 9.13 -11.82 24.60
C PRO A 452 9.50 -13.21 24.03
N PRO A 453 8.74 -14.28 24.36
CA PRO A 453 8.93 -15.58 23.74
C PRO A 453 8.80 -15.53 22.21
N GLN A 454 9.53 -16.40 21.51
CA GLN A 454 9.57 -16.39 20.04
C GLN A 454 8.18 -16.51 19.40
N LYS A 455 7.28 -17.34 19.94
CA LYS A 455 5.90 -17.48 19.44
C LYS A 455 5.12 -16.15 19.48
N GLN A 456 5.31 -15.37 20.54
CA GLN A 456 4.70 -14.05 20.69
C GLN A 456 5.29 -13.05 19.69
N LEU A 457 6.60 -13.09 19.45
CA LEU A 457 7.26 -12.27 18.41
C LEU A 457 6.81 -12.65 16.99
N ASP A 458 6.71 -13.95 16.70
CA ASP A 458 6.26 -14.47 15.41
C ASP A 458 4.84 -14.00 15.11
N ALA A 459 3.92 -14.18 16.07
CA ALA A 459 2.54 -13.70 15.97
C ALA A 459 2.46 -12.17 15.81
N THR A 460 3.27 -11.43 16.58
CA THR A 460 3.33 -9.96 16.49
C THR A 460 3.83 -9.50 15.12
N SER A 461 4.87 -10.13 14.57
CA SER A 461 5.38 -9.80 13.23
C SER A 461 4.35 -10.08 12.12
N LEU A 462 3.58 -11.16 12.26
CA LEU A 462 2.50 -11.51 11.34
C LEU A 462 1.33 -10.53 11.44
N LEU A 463 0.95 -10.14 12.66
CA LEU A 463 -0.06 -9.09 12.90
C LEU A 463 0.36 -7.76 12.30
N LEU A 464 1.62 -7.34 12.54
CA LEU A 464 2.16 -6.10 11.99
C LEU A 464 2.14 -6.13 10.46
N ALA A 465 2.56 -7.24 9.85
CA ALA A 465 2.50 -7.38 8.40
C ALA A 465 1.07 -7.32 7.86
N HIS A 466 0.12 -8.03 8.50
CA HIS A 466 -1.30 -7.96 8.17
C HIS A 466 -1.84 -6.52 8.25
N LEU A 467 -1.61 -5.82 9.36
CA LEU A 467 -2.07 -4.44 9.54
C LEU A 467 -1.37 -3.48 8.58
N SER A 468 -0.09 -3.67 8.30
CA SER A 468 0.66 -2.91 7.30
C SER A 468 0.06 -3.04 5.91
N THR A 469 -0.32 -4.25 5.50
CA THR A 469 -1.01 -4.46 4.21
C THR A 469 -2.41 -3.86 4.20
N LYS A 470 -3.17 -3.99 5.29
CA LYS A 470 -4.53 -3.44 5.42
C LYS A 470 -4.55 -1.90 5.42
N LEU A 471 -3.62 -1.28 6.15
CA LEU A 471 -3.59 0.17 6.39
C LEU A 471 -2.63 0.91 5.43
N LEU A 472 -1.97 0.18 4.53
CA LEU A 472 -1.02 0.73 3.56
C LEU A 472 0.16 1.44 4.22
N ILE A 473 0.69 0.82 5.28
CA ILE A 473 1.81 1.34 6.08
C ILE A 473 3.00 0.41 5.88
N SER A 474 4.05 0.89 5.21
CA SER A 474 5.29 0.12 5.04
C SER A 474 5.96 -0.13 6.40
N PRO A 475 6.25 -1.39 6.78
CA PRO A 475 6.96 -1.69 8.02
C PRO A 475 8.37 -1.05 8.04
N SER A 476 8.66 -0.23 9.04
CA SER A 476 9.95 0.45 9.23
C SER A 476 10.14 0.86 10.69
N ALA A 477 11.33 1.36 11.04
CA ALA A 477 11.62 1.87 12.39
C ALA A 477 10.79 3.12 12.78
N ASN A 478 10.21 3.82 11.80
CA ASN A 478 9.34 4.99 12.02
C ASN A 478 7.86 4.63 12.11
N THR A 479 7.46 3.51 11.49
CA THR A 479 6.07 3.06 11.51
C THR A 479 5.83 1.98 12.55
N ILE A 480 6.87 1.30 13.04
CA ILE A 480 6.81 0.30 14.11
C ILE A 480 7.72 0.77 15.24
N MET A 481 7.09 1.29 16.29
CA MET A 481 7.78 1.99 17.39
C MET A 481 7.47 1.32 18.73
N GLY A 482 8.42 1.34 19.66
CA GLY A 482 8.12 1.10 21.06
C GLY A 482 7.53 2.36 21.69
N ARG A 483 6.75 2.23 22.77
CA ARG A 483 6.28 3.41 23.52
C ARG A 483 7.45 4.30 24.01
N SER A 484 8.60 3.71 24.31
CA SER A 484 9.87 4.39 24.64
C SER A 484 10.45 5.20 23.50
N ASP A 485 10.18 4.83 22.23
CA ASP A 485 10.72 5.53 21.06
C ASP A 485 10.03 6.89 20.85
N VAL A 486 8.75 6.98 21.22
CA VAL A 486 7.95 8.22 21.11
C VAL A 486 7.95 9.05 22.39
N GLU A 487 8.25 8.43 23.54
CA GLU A 487 8.38 9.10 24.83
C GLU A 487 9.47 8.44 25.69
N PRO A 488 10.72 8.94 25.61
CA PRO A 488 11.89 8.32 26.23
C PRO A 488 11.84 8.17 27.77
N THR A 489 10.93 8.87 28.44
CA THR A 489 10.70 8.75 29.89
C THR A 489 9.87 7.52 30.29
N ILE A 490 9.31 6.80 29.31
CA ILE A 490 8.49 5.60 29.53
C ILE A 490 9.26 4.36 29.07
N SER A 491 9.32 3.32 29.90
CA SER A 491 10.12 2.10 29.65
C SER A 491 9.43 1.03 28.79
N SER A 492 8.13 1.18 28.48
CA SER A 492 7.37 0.24 27.65
C SER A 492 7.87 0.24 26.19
N PRO A 493 8.01 -0.90 25.48
CA PRO A 493 7.55 -2.25 25.81
C PRO A 493 8.54 -3.08 26.66
N GLY A 494 9.44 -2.44 27.40
CA GLY A 494 10.44 -3.06 28.26
C GLY A 494 11.86 -2.70 27.82
N ALA A 495 12.81 -2.73 28.76
CA ALA A 495 14.21 -2.35 28.49
C ALA A 495 14.90 -3.30 27.48
N THR A 496 14.33 -4.47 27.20
CA THR A 496 14.82 -5.37 26.17
C THR A 496 14.40 -4.99 24.74
N TRP A 497 13.54 -3.99 24.53
CA TRP A 497 13.05 -3.54 23.21
C TRP A 497 14.14 -3.43 22.12
N PRO A 498 15.33 -2.82 22.39
CA PRO A 498 16.39 -2.73 21.38
C PRO A 498 16.90 -4.09 20.87
N GLN A 499 16.69 -5.18 21.61
CA GLN A 499 17.14 -6.53 21.22
C GLN A 499 16.24 -7.17 20.17
N TRP A 500 14.96 -6.79 20.11
CA TRP A 500 13.97 -7.46 19.26
C TRP A 500 13.20 -6.53 18.32
N LYS A 501 13.45 -5.21 18.35
CA LYS A 501 12.90 -4.23 17.40
C LYS A 501 13.22 -4.57 15.94
N ASP A 502 14.51 -4.59 15.59
CA ASP A 502 14.92 -4.78 14.20
C ASP A 502 14.56 -6.17 13.65
N PRO A 503 14.73 -7.28 14.41
CA PRO A 503 14.25 -8.58 13.98
C PRO A 503 12.74 -8.63 13.73
N LEU A 504 11.93 -7.99 14.58
CA LEU A 504 10.47 -7.91 14.43
C LEU A 504 10.08 -7.17 13.14
N ILE A 505 10.69 -6.00 12.90
CA ILE A 505 10.45 -5.19 11.71
C ILE A 505 10.88 -5.94 10.46
N THR A 506 12.09 -6.53 10.46
CA THR A 506 12.62 -7.31 9.35
C THR A 506 11.67 -8.44 8.98
N ARG A 507 11.18 -9.18 9.97
CA ARG A 507 10.24 -10.28 9.76
C ARG A 507 8.91 -9.80 9.15
N ALA A 508 8.38 -8.67 9.61
CA ALA A 508 7.18 -8.07 9.03
C ALA A 508 7.42 -7.64 7.57
N GLN A 509 8.57 -7.03 7.27
CA GLN A 509 8.96 -6.67 5.90
C GLN A 509 9.04 -7.90 4.98
N GLN A 510 9.62 -9.00 5.45
CA GLN A 510 9.71 -10.25 4.69
C GLN A 510 8.33 -10.82 4.33
N TYR A 511 7.34 -10.74 5.24
CA TYR A 511 5.96 -11.13 4.91
C TYR A 511 5.33 -10.20 3.87
N VAL A 512 5.49 -8.87 4.05
CA VAL A 512 4.93 -7.86 3.13
C VAL A 512 5.56 -7.95 1.73
N SER A 513 6.85 -8.26 1.63
CA SER A 513 7.55 -8.45 0.36
C SER A 513 7.24 -9.80 -0.30
N GLY A 514 6.67 -10.74 0.45
CA GLY A 514 6.45 -12.12 0.01
C GLY A 514 7.73 -12.96 -0.05
N GLU A 515 8.83 -12.51 0.57
CA GLU A 515 10.06 -13.29 0.74
C GLU A 515 9.79 -14.57 1.56
N ILE A 516 8.87 -14.47 2.51
CA ILE A 516 8.38 -15.59 3.31
C ILE A 516 6.86 -15.68 3.19
N ALA A 517 6.35 -16.92 3.08
CA ALA A 517 4.91 -17.14 3.10
C ALA A 517 4.36 -17.02 4.53
N PRO A 518 3.19 -16.40 4.73
CA PRO A 518 2.45 -16.49 5.99
C PRO A 518 2.23 -17.96 6.40
N PRO A 519 2.23 -18.29 7.70
CA PRO A 519 1.85 -19.62 8.14
C PRO A 519 0.42 -19.93 7.67
N GLU A 520 0.20 -21.16 7.20
CA GLU A 520 -1.11 -21.60 6.73
C GLU A 520 -2.12 -21.50 7.89
N VAL A 521 -3.10 -20.60 7.79
CA VAL A 521 -4.23 -20.55 8.73
C VAL A 521 -5.12 -21.75 8.45
N LYS A 522 -4.90 -22.84 9.19
CA LYS A 522 -5.76 -24.02 9.12
C LYS A 522 -7.05 -23.74 9.89
N PRO A 523 -8.23 -23.86 9.26
CA PRO A 523 -9.50 -23.66 9.96
C PRO A 523 -9.66 -24.62 11.13
N GLY A 524 -10.37 -24.20 12.18
CA GLY A 524 -10.77 -25.05 13.31
C GLY A 524 -11.41 -26.35 12.84
N TYR A 525 -12.46 -26.21 12.04
CA TYR A 525 -13.26 -27.28 11.46
C TYR A 525 -12.99 -27.35 9.96
N ARG A 526 -12.32 -28.40 9.48
CA ARG A 526 -12.14 -28.61 8.02
C ARG A 526 -12.07 -30.09 7.68
N ALA A 527 -12.96 -30.53 6.81
CA ALA A 527 -12.99 -31.88 6.28
C ALA A 527 -12.77 -31.86 4.76
N ARG A 528 -11.76 -32.58 4.28
CA ARG A 528 -11.54 -32.79 2.84
C ARG A 528 -12.19 -34.09 2.41
N TYR A 529 -13.13 -34.00 1.48
CA TYR A 529 -13.75 -35.16 0.84
C TYR A 529 -12.79 -35.73 -0.19
N LEU A 530 -12.26 -36.93 0.08
CA LEU A 530 -11.31 -37.58 -0.81
C LEU A 530 -12.02 -38.43 -1.87
N ASN A 531 -13.01 -39.22 -1.45
CA ASN A 531 -13.88 -39.98 -2.35
C ASN A 531 -15.23 -40.32 -1.69
N HIS A 532 -16.23 -40.62 -2.52
CA HIS A 532 -17.49 -41.22 -2.08
C HIS A 532 -18.14 -42.05 -3.20
N ASN A 533 -19.05 -42.95 -2.84
CA ASN A 533 -19.86 -43.72 -3.79
C ASN A 533 -21.34 -43.32 -3.82
N THR A 534 -21.69 -42.11 -3.37
CA THR A 534 -23.07 -41.57 -3.43
C THR A 534 -23.65 -41.69 -4.85
N PRO A 535 -24.76 -42.42 -5.07
CA PRO A 535 -25.37 -42.53 -6.39
C PRO A 535 -26.01 -41.20 -6.84
N SER A 536 -25.97 -40.91 -8.14
CA SER A 536 -26.61 -39.72 -8.74
C SER A 536 -28.09 -39.94 -9.10
N VAL A 537 -28.54 -41.20 -9.15
CA VAL A 537 -29.93 -41.61 -9.38
C VAL A 537 -30.30 -42.64 -8.33
N MET A 538 -31.39 -42.41 -7.62
CA MET A 538 -31.81 -43.22 -6.47
C MET A 538 -33.33 -43.40 -6.45
N PRO A 539 -33.84 -44.56 -6.00
CA PRO A 539 -35.27 -44.72 -5.74
C PRO A 539 -35.74 -43.79 -4.62
N VAL A 540 -36.96 -43.29 -4.74
CA VAL A 540 -37.60 -42.48 -3.71
C VAL A 540 -37.89 -43.33 -2.47
N ASP A 541 -37.91 -42.67 -1.31
CA ASP A 541 -38.30 -43.27 -0.03
C ASP A 541 -37.51 -44.53 0.38
N GLN A 542 -36.22 -44.56 0.06
CA GLN A 542 -35.31 -45.66 0.35
C GLN A 542 -34.13 -45.22 1.20
N THR A 543 -33.56 -46.17 1.94
CA THR A 543 -32.34 -45.95 2.73
C THR A 543 -31.17 -46.61 2.01
N ILE A 544 -30.16 -45.82 1.67
CA ILE A 544 -29.01 -46.26 0.88
C ILE A 544 -27.75 -46.16 1.74
N ALA A 545 -26.87 -47.16 1.65
CA ALA A 545 -25.56 -47.12 2.27
C ALA A 545 -24.56 -46.42 1.35
N VAL A 546 -23.82 -45.46 1.90
CA VAL A 546 -22.82 -44.66 1.19
C VAL A 546 -21.51 -44.72 1.96
N ASN A 547 -20.43 -45.07 1.28
CA ASN A 547 -19.08 -44.99 1.80
C ASN A 547 -18.45 -43.65 1.40
N LEU A 548 -17.91 -42.93 2.38
CA LEU A 548 -17.18 -41.68 2.18
C LEU A 548 -15.81 -41.76 2.86
N THR A 549 -14.74 -41.41 2.14
CA THR A 549 -13.41 -41.23 2.73
C THR A 549 -13.13 -39.74 2.87
N LEU A 550 -12.85 -39.32 4.09
CA LEU A 550 -12.58 -37.93 4.49
C LEU A 550 -11.17 -37.83 5.07
N GLN A 551 -10.58 -36.64 5.01
CA GLN A 551 -9.38 -36.28 5.76
C GLN A 551 -9.67 -35.11 6.70
N ASN A 552 -9.17 -35.19 7.92
CA ASN A 552 -9.19 -34.06 8.84
C ASN A 552 -8.11 -33.06 8.44
N ASP A 553 -8.52 -31.94 7.83
CA ASP A 553 -7.63 -30.84 7.46
C ASP A 553 -7.70 -29.68 8.47
N GLY A 554 -8.48 -29.83 9.54
CA GLY A 554 -8.62 -28.86 10.61
C GLY A 554 -7.58 -29.06 11.70
N ILE A 555 -7.71 -28.28 12.79
CA ILE A 555 -6.80 -28.38 13.95
C ILE A 555 -7.40 -29.17 15.12
N PHE A 556 -8.72 -29.40 15.14
CA PHE A 556 -9.35 -30.24 16.16
C PHE A 556 -9.27 -31.72 15.80
N THR A 557 -8.89 -32.55 16.77
CA THR A 557 -9.14 -34.00 16.67
C THR A 557 -10.63 -34.26 16.66
N TRP A 558 -11.14 -34.95 15.64
CA TRP A 558 -12.54 -35.35 15.61
C TRP A 558 -12.73 -36.51 16.57
N VAL A 559 -13.29 -36.23 17.74
CA VAL A 559 -13.52 -37.25 18.77
C VAL A 559 -14.74 -38.10 18.44
N ARG A 560 -14.60 -39.41 18.56
CA ARG A 560 -15.65 -40.41 18.29
C ARG A 560 -16.80 -40.37 19.30
N GLY A 561 -16.50 -40.03 20.55
CA GLY A 561 -17.43 -40.13 21.68
C GLY A 561 -17.35 -38.92 22.61
N GLY A 562 -18.08 -38.98 23.71
CA GLY A 562 -18.20 -37.87 24.68
C GLY A 562 -19.52 -37.12 24.53
N VAL A 563 -19.59 -35.94 25.15
CA VAL A 563 -20.81 -35.10 25.20
C VAL A 563 -21.13 -34.50 23.82
N ASN A 564 -20.09 -34.12 23.07
CA ASN A 564 -20.20 -33.50 21.75
C ASN A 564 -19.34 -34.28 20.73
N PRO A 565 -19.73 -35.49 20.34
CA PRO A 565 -18.97 -36.26 19.36
C PRO A 565 -19.03 -35.61 17.97
N PHE A 566 -18.09 -36.00 17.10
CA PHE A 566 -18.11 -35.62 15.69
C PHE A 566 -18.79 -36.71 14.87
N HIS A 567 -19.68 -36.30 13.96
CA HIS A 567 -20.39 -37.20 13.05
C HIS A 567 -20.36 -36.67 11.61
N LEU A 568 -20.66 -37.55 10.66
CA LEU A 568 -21.05 -37.16 9.31
C LEU A 568 -22.58 -37.19 9.19
N GLY A 569 -23.17 -36.11 8.71
CA GLY A 569 -24.59 -36.00 8.39
C GLY A 569 -24.82 -35.56 6.94
N PHE A 570 -26.09 -35.35 6.59
CA PHE A 570 -26.47 -34.86 5.28
C PHE A 570 -27.62 -33.86 5.33
N LYS A 571 -27.72 -33.02 4.30
CA LYS A 571 -28.83 -32.08 4.06
C LYS A 571 -29.29 -32.20 2.61
N TRP A 572 -30.59 -32.25 2.39
CA TRP A 572 -31.20 -32.24 1.07
C TRP A 572 -31.72 -30.84 0.74
N PHE A 573 -31.64 -30.47 -0.54
CA PHE A 573 -32.21 -29.24 -1.06
C PHE A 573 -33.02 -29.55 -2.32
N ASN A 574 -34.14 -28.85 -2.52
CA ASN A 574 -34.93 -28.95 -3.75
C ASN A 574 -34.22 -28.29 -4.94
N ALA A 575 -34.84 -28.35 -6.13
CA ALA A 575 -34.27 -27.78 -7.35
C ALA A 575 -34.07 -26.25 -7.29
N GLN A 576 -34.83 -25.56 -6.42
CA GLN A 576 -34.74 -24.12 -6.16
C GLN A 576 -33.67 -23.77 -5.11
N GLY A 577 -33.02 -24.78 -4.52
CA GLY A 577 -31.98 -24.61 -3.50
C GLY A 577 -32.51 -24.44 -2.08
N GLU A 578 -33.80 -24.66 -1.84
CA GLU A 578 -34.41 -24.58 -0.51
C GLU A 578 -34.17 -25.90 0.25
N PRO A 579 -33.83 -25.84 1.55
CA PRO A 579 -33.59 -27.03 2.35
C PRO A 579 -34.88 -27.84 2.54
N LEU A 580 -34.79 -29.15 2.34
CA LEU A 580 -35.87 -30.09 2.65
C LEU A 580 -35.84 -30.44 4.12
N GLN A 581 -36.99 -30.35 4.79
CA GLN A 581 -37.13 -30.86 6.15
C GLN A 581 -37.30 -32.38 6.12
N PHE A 582 -36.43 -33.08 6.84
CA PHE A 582 -36.53 -34.51 7.09
C PHE A 582 -36.89 -34.73 8.56
N PRO A 583 -37.76 -35.71 8.87
CA PRO A 583 -37.94 -36.19 10.24
C PRO A 583 -36.59 -36.58 10.87
N ASP A 584 -36.39 -36.24 12.14
CA ASP A 584 -35.10 -36.46 12.82
C ASP A 584 -34.70 -37.94 12.88
N ASP A 585 -35.68 -38.85 12.96
CA ASP A 585 -35.48 -40.31 12.95
C ASP A 585 -35.00 -40.84 11.58
N LEU A 586 -35.17 -40.05 10.53
CA LEU A 586 -34.72 -40.36 9.17
C LEU A 586 -33.47 -39.55 8.74
N ASN A 587 -33.02 -38.61 9.58
CA ASN A 587 -31.84 -37.78 9.36
C ASN A 587 -30.59 -38.43 9.98
N PHE A 588 -30.15 -39.55 9.41
CA PHE A 588 -29.10 -40.38 9.98
C PHE A 588 -27.76 -39.62 10.17
N ARG A 589 -27.04 -40.00 11.25
CA ARG A 589 -25.66 -39.63 11.51
C ARG A 589 -24.77 -40.86 11.40
N ALA A 590 -23.61 -40.72 10.76
CA ALA A 590 -22.59 -41.75 10.74
C ALA A 590 -21.53 -41.45 11.81
N SER A 591 -21.39 -42.36 12.78
CA SER A 591 -20.39 -42.24 13.83
C SER A 591 -18.99 -42.59 13.33
N LEU A 592 -17.99 -41.92 13.89
CA LEU A 592 -16.59 -42.22 13.59
C LEU A 592 -16.23 -43.63 14.11
N PRO A 593 -15.40 -44.39 13.38
CA PRO A 593 -14.89 -45.68 13.88
C PRO A 593 -13.84 -45.50 15.00
N HIS A 594 -13.09 -44.40 15.00
CA HIS A 594 -12.06 -44.00 15.96
C HIS A 594 -11.88 -42.48 15.93
N ASP A 595 -11.16 -41.91 16.89
CA ASP A 595 -10.79 -40.48 16.89
C ASP A 595 -9.89 -40.17 15.69
N VAL A 596 -10.14 -39.06 15.00
CA VAL A 596 -9.41 -38.67 13.78
C VAL A 596 -8.62 -37.40 14.03
N ALA A 597 -7.32 -37.54 14.28
CA ALA A 597 -6.42 -36.41 14.51
C ALA A 597 -6.20 -35.58 13.22
N PRO A 598 -5.74 -34.32 13.33
CA PRO A 598 -5.34 -33.52 12.17
C PRO A 598 -4.40 -34.28 11.22
N GLY A 599 -4.70 -34.24 9.92
CA GLY A 599 -4.02 -34.95 8.84
C GLY A 599 -4.44 -36.41 8.63
N GLN A 600 -5.19 -37.02 9.56
CA GLN A 600 -5.64 -38.40 9.43
C GLN A 600 -6.85 -38.56 8.51
N LYS A 601 -6.96 -39.73 7.91
CA LYS A 601 -8.08 -40.12 7.04
C LYS A 601 -9.02 -41.07 7.75
N VAL A 602 -10.30 -40.99 7.42
CA VAL A 602 -11.34 -41.88 7.93
C VAL A 602 -12.30 -42.27 6.82
N THR A 603 -12.74 -43.52 6.84
CA THR A 603 -13.80 -44.01 5.95
C THR A 603 -15.05 -44.31 6.77
N LEU A 604 -16.17 -43.71 6.36
CA LEU A 604 -17.45 -43.80 7.04
C LEU A 604 -18.45 -44.53 6.14
N ASN A 605 -19.16 -45.49 6.73
CA ASN A 605 -20.34 -46.10 6.12
C ASN A 605 -21.58 -45.35 6.63
N ALA A 606 -22.04 -44.39 5.85
CA ALA A 606 -23.20 -43.56 6.15
C ALA A 606 -24.48 -44.17 5.58
N LYS A 607 -25.60 -43.90 6.24
CA LYS A 607 -26.94 -44.18 5.72
C LYS A 607 -27.55 -42.89 5.22
N LEU A 608 -28.16 -42.92 4.04
CA LEU A 608 -28.83 -41.79 3.41
C LEU A 608 -30.30 -42.15 3.18
N ARG A 609 -31.23 -41.38 3.75
CA ARG A 609 -32.65 -41.46 3.38
C ARG A 609 -32.91 -40.59 2.15
N THR A 610 -33.50 -41.15 1.11
CA THR A 610 -33.90 -40.39 -0.09
C THR A 610 -35.26 -39.70 0.10
N PRO A 611 -35.53 -38.58 -0.59
CA PRO A 611 -36.84 -37.94 -0.58
C PRO A 611 -37.95 -38.89 -1.02
N ASN A 612 -39.17 -38.67 -0.52
CA ASN A 612 -40.35 -39.49 -0.83
C ASN A 612 -41.04 -39.14 -2.16
N ALA A 613 -40.68 -38.00 -2.76
CA ALA A 613 -41.18 -37.55 -4.04
C ALA A 613 -40.10 -37.65 -5.13
N PRO A 614 -40.45 -38.02 -6.37
CA PRO A 614 -39.51 -38.01 -7.49
C PRO A 614 -39.17 -36.56 -7.89
N GLY A 615 -37.91 -36.30 -8.22
CA GLY A 615 -37.47 -34.98 -8.64
C GLY A 615 -35.94 -34.83 -8.66
N THR A 616 -35.50 -33.63 -9.02
CA THR A 616 -34.08 -33.23 -8.96
C THR A 616 -33.80 -32.57 -7.62
N TYR A 617 -32.79 -33.08 -6.92
CA TYR A 617 -32.39 -32.60 -5.60
C TYR A 617 -30.88 -32.41 -5.52
N LYS A 618 -30.45 -31.53 -4.63
CA LYS A 618 -29.03 -31.39 -4.26
C LYS A 618 -28.81 -32.02 -2.88
N LEU A 619 -27.92 -33.01 -2.81
CA LEU A 619 -27.44 -33.57 -1.56
C LEU A 619 -26.17 -32.83 -1.12
N ARG A 620 -26.08 -32.52 0.17
CA ARG A 620 -24.84 -32.07 0.80
C ARG A 620 -24.49 -33.00 1.94
N TRP A 621 -23.36 -33.69 1.84
CA TRP A 621 -22.70 -34.32 2.98
C TRP A 621 -21.95 -33.27 3.78
N ASP A 622 -22.02 -33.33 5.11
CA ASP A 622 -21.31 -32.39 5.96
C ASP A 622 -20.92 -33.01 7.32
N MET A 623 -19.74 -32.63 7.82
CA MET A 623 -19.32 -33.01 9.16
C MET A 623 -20.00 -32.10 10.18
N VAL A 624 -20.35 -32.66 11.34
CA VAL A 624 -20.98 -31.94 12.44
C VAL A 624 -20.22 -32.23 13.73
N HIS A 625 -19.92 -31.18 14.48
CA HIS A 625 -19.56 -31.27 15.89
C HIS A 625 -20.87 -31.15 16.67
N GLU A 626 -21.36 -32.27 17.19
CA GLU A 626 -22.74 -32.36 17.69
C GLU A 626 -23.03 -31.32 18.77
N GLN A 627 -24.18 -30.64 18.64
CA GLN A 627 -24.64 -29.53 19.47
C GLN A 627 -23.77 -28.26 19.43
N ILE A 628 -22.69 -28.23 18.64
CA ILE A 628 -21.80 -27.07 18.49
C ILE A 628 -22.00 -26.41 17.13
N THR A 629 -21.65 -27.07 16.03
CA THR A 629 -21.70 -26.47 14.69
C THR A 629 -21.58 -27.51 13.57
N TRP A 630 -22.08 -27.16 12.38
CA TRP A 630 -21.73 -27.86 11.14
C TRP A 630 -20.44 -27.27 10.57
N PHE A 631 -19.63 -28.09 9.92
CA PHE A 631 -18.37 -27.62 9.35
C PHE A 631 -18.63 -26.60 8.24
N GLY A 632 -19.63 -26.82 7.39
CA GLY A 632 -20.02 -25.88 6.35
C GLY A 632 -20.57 -24.53 6.85
N ASP A 633 -20.90 -24.42 8.15
CA ASP A 633 -21.32 -23.16 8.77
C ASP A 633 -20.12 -22.38 9.37
N GLN A 634 -18.90 -22.93 9.29
CA GLN A 634 -17.67 -22.32 9.81
C GLN A 634 -16.71 -21.84 8.69
N GLY A 635 -17.07 -22.02 7.42
CA GLY A 635 -16.27 -21.62 6.25
C GLY A 635 -15.79 -22.80 5.44
#